data_AF-A0A351TQ38-F1
#
_entry.id   AF-A0A351TQ38-F1
#
_cell.length_a   1.000
_cell.length_b   1.000
_cell.length_c   1.000
_cell.angle_alpha   90.00
_cell.angle_beta   90.00
_cell.angle_gamma   90.00
#
_symmetry.space_group_name_H-M   'P 1'
#
loop_
_entity.id
_entity.type
_entity.pdbx_description
1 polymer ?
#
loop_
_entity_poly.entity_id
_entity_poly.type
_entity_poly.pdbx_seq_one_letter_code
_entity_poly.pdbx_strand_id
1 'polypeptide(L)'
;RDTKVSCKDAIDRAIAENFDGHRLPKGTAEGVIREYGIERVSYVLANTVMHRRQEERISPENKEWAKSIEPYAMYESRDIVASSHPAVLNGFINQARRYIEREKELAAQIEAAQAQVQEDMPDIPEGELDWHIVHEMDDDNGQPTEWSAKLPNGEFLWIDKEAEGYALYDTDNTDAGPVSVSETLGGAKEGGEDYALRFADVDETEKITVALESSEDFSEPAIGFYTHQYADGREGVRYRLVTMAEDGLLIPYPEHSRFFINRELAQEYIDTHANLIDVIGYDEMVYSSMQKQNENRKEQVQKETSGHHVQKSGDRISIDGQECIKMDEWKAGDNVYVVGNSVEDSDFFYASVNGKDFFEYDHKPYRDEVEDDYIDMEAMRDIDRHEAEVDSRFEGGGEPDIYYTISLTSDAFADSYYLSVMDGNTEEEVRAYRDSYGDMPTFETVDEAVDYCRRKGIEFQNGEELDEWRAIDVERVEKPLTAD
;
A
#
# COMPACT_ATOMS: atom_id res chain seq x y z
N ARG A 1 7.71 22.94 -5.94
CA ARG A 1 9.05 22.78 -5.34
C ARG A 1 8.90 22.26 -3.92
N ASP A 2 8.05 22.91 -3.12
CA ASP A 2 7.69 22.52 -1.75
C ASP A 2 7.28 21.06 -1.60
N THR A 3 6.40 20.54 -2.46
CA THR A 3 5.95 19.13 -2.38
C THR A 3 7.03 18.08 -2.71
N LYS A 4 8.08 18.44 -3.46
CA LYS A 4 9.22 17.54 -3.74
C LYS A 4 10.24 17.56 -2.60
N VAL A 5 10.42 18.73 -1.96
CA VAL A 5 11.22 18.86 -0.73
C VAL A 5 10.55 18.10 0.41
N SER A 6 9.24 18.27 0.59
CA SER A 6 8.46 17.48 1.56
C SER A 6 8.54 15.98 1.30
N CYS A 7 8.50 15.55 0.03
CA CYS A 7 8.71 14.15 -0.35
C CYS A 7 10.11 13.66 0.04
N LYS A 8 11.16 14.46 -0.22
CA LYS A 8 12.54 14.15 0.20
C LYS A 8 12.64 14.05 1.72
N ASP A 9 12.02 14.96 2.47
CA ASP A 9 12.03 14.95 3.93
C ASP A 9 11.22 13.78 4.48
N ALA A 10 10.14 13.38 3.82
CA ALA A 10 9.39 12.19 4.17
C ALA A 10 10.20 10.91 3.94
N ILE A 11 11.01 10.83 2.88
CA ILE A 11 11.92 9.70 2.65
C ILE A 11 12.98 9.63 3.76
N ASP A 12 13.66 10.75 4.05
CA ASP A 12 14.69 10.79 5.09
C ASP A 12 14.08 10.48 6.47
N ARG A 13 12.88 10.99 6.76
CA ARG A 13 12.17 10.73 8.01
C ARG A 13 11.73 9.27 8.12
N ALA A 14 11.13 8.71 7.07
CA ALA A 14 10.71 7.32 7.06
C ALA A 14 11.90 6.37 7.24
N ILE A 15 13.04 6.71 6.65
CA ILE A 15 14.29 5.97 6.89
C ILE A 15 14.74 6.15 8.35
N ALA A 16 14.83 7.38 8.86
CA ALA A 16 15.33 7.65 10.21
C ALA A 16 14.45 7.05 11.32
N GLU A 17 13.13 7.03 11.14
CA GLU A 17 12.17 6.54 12.14
C GLU A 17 12.05 5.01 12.15
N ASN A 18 12.23 4.37 10.99
CA ASN A 18 12.02 2.92 10.86
C ASN A 18 13.31 2.12 10.76
N PHE A 19 14.44 2.77 10.52
CA PHE A 19 15.74 2.11 10.49
C PHE A 19 16.21 1.87 11.93
N ASP A 20 16.23 0.60 12.34
CA ASP A 20 16.60 0.18 13.70
C ASP A 20 18.11 0.09 13.93
N GLY A 21 18.91 0.57 12.98
CA GLY A 21 20.38 0.43 12.97
C GLY A 21 20.88 -0.78 12.16
N HIS A 22 20.00 -1.75 11.87
CA HIS A 22 20.35 -3.00 11.19
C HIS A 22 19.52 -3.25 9.92
N ARG A 23 18.22 -2.96 9.97
CA ARG A 23 17.28 -3.26 8.90
C ARG A 23 16.29 -2.12 8.69
N LEU A 24 15.87 -1.97 7.44
CA LEU A 24 14.72 -1.14 7.09
C LEU A 24 13.51 -2.08 6.93
N PRO A 25 12.46 -1.96 7.76
CA PRO A 25 11.27 -2.79 7.68
C PRO A 25 10.69 -2.90 6.26
N LYS A 26 10.19 -4.09 5.91
CA LYS A 26 9.51 -4.31 4.62
C LYS A 26 8.28 -3.38 4.58
N GLY A 27 8.16 -2.53 3.54
CA GLY A 27 7.02 -1.62 3.37
C GLY A 27 7.27 -0.16 3.79
N THR A 28 8.46 0.20 4.28
CA THR A 28 8.78 1.60 4.60
C THR A 28 8.66 2.51 3.37
N ALA A 29 9.09 2.06 2.19
CA ALA A 29 8.93 2.82 0.95
C ALA A 29 7.46 2.94 0.52
N GLU A 30 6.63 1.93 0.82
CA GLU A 30 5.22 1.90 0.43
C GLU A 30 4.40 3.00 1.13
N GLY A 31 4.67 3.28 2.41
CA GLY A 31 4.01 4.39 3.13
C GLY A 31 4.26 5.74 2.47
N VAL A 32 5.51 6.02 2.08
CA VAL A 32 5.88 7.26 1.39
C VAL A 32 5.31 7.32 -0.03
N ILE A 33 5.25 6.20 -0.73
CA ILE A 33 4.64 6.10 -2.06
C ILE A 33 3.13 6.33 -2.00
N ARG A 34 2.43 5.87 -0.96
CA ARG A 34 1.00 6.15 -0.76
C ARG A 34 0.71 7.63 -0.51
N GLU A 35 1.57 8.31 0.24
CA GLU A 35 1.41 9.74 0.56
C GLU A 35 1.77 10.65 -0.62
N TYR A 36 2.88 10.38 -1.31
CA TYR A 36 3.41 11.28 -2.34
C TYR A 36 3.22 10.79 -3.79
N GLY A 37 2.80 9.55 -3.99
CA GLY A 37 2.60 8.93 -5.31
C GLY A 37 3.89 8.40 -5.93
N ILE A 38 3.74 7.36 -6.76
CA ILE A 38 4.83 6.63 -7.44
C ILE A 38 5.73 7.58 -8.24
N GLU A 39 5.14 8.45 -9.06
CA GLU A 39 5.90 9.33 -9.97
C GLU A 39 6.81 10.30 -9.20
N ARG A 40 6.33 10.85 -8.08
CA ARG A 40 7.05 11.85 -7.30
C ARG A 40 8.18 11.22 -6.49
N VAL A 41 7.92 10.08 -5.85
CA VAL A 41 8.93 9.33 -5.11
C VAL A 41 10.02 8.83 -6.06
N SER A 42 9.64 8.27 -7.22
CA SER A 42 10.58 7.83 -8.25
C SER A 42 11.47 8.97 -8.74
N TYR A 43 10.90 10.15 -8.96
CA TYR A 43 11.64 11.33 -9.38
C TYR A 43 12.65 11.81 -8.32
N VAL A 44 12.25 11.89 -7.05
CA VAL A 44 13.13 12.34 -5.95
C VAL A 44 14.27 11.35 -5.71
N LEU A 45 13.98 10.04 -5.75
CA LEU A 45 14.99 8.99 -5.63
C LEU A 45 15.96 8.98 -6.81
N ALA A 46 15.45 9.08 -8.04
CA ALA A 46 16.29 9.17 -9.24
C ALA A 46 17.18 10.41 -9.21
N ASN A 47 16.64 11.57 -8.82
CA ASN A 47 17.41 12.80 -8.67
C ASN A 47 18.49 12.67 -7.58
N THR A 48 18.18 12.00 -6.47
CA THR A 48 19.14 11.72 -5.39
C THR A 48 20.29 10.83 -5.88
N VAL A 49 19.99 9.74 -6.59
CA VAL A 49 20.98 8.83 -7.18
C VAL A 49 21.87 9.55 -8.19
N MET A 50 21.31 10.42 -9.03
CA MET A 50 22.07 11.19 -10.01
C MET A 50 23.05 12.18 -9.37
N HIS A 51 22.63 12.86 -8.29
CA HIS A 51 23.52 13.75 -7.52
C HIS A 51 24.59 12.98 -6.73
N ARG A 52 24.33 11.71 -6.39
CA ARG A 52 25.26 10.81 -5.70
C ARG A 52 25.88 9.76 -6.62
N ARG A 53 25.93 9.99 -7.94
CA ARG A 53 26.34 8.97 -8.93
C ARG A 53 27.76 8.40 -8.72
N GLN A 54 28.65 9.20 -8.14
CA GLN A 54 30.04 8.83 -7.84
C GLN A 54 30.17 7.96 -6.58
N GLU A 55 29.09 7.79 -5.82
CA GLU A 55 29.07 6.97 -4.62
C GLU A 55 29.09 5.48 -4.98
N GLU A 56 30.13 4.76 -4.57
CA GLU A 56 30.29 3.32 -4.90
C GLU A 56 29.26 2.45 -4.18
N ARG A 57 28.80 2.87 -3.00
CA ARG A 57 27.84 2.15 -2.15
C ARG A 57 26.41 2.10 -2.72
N ILE A 58 26.09 2.90 -3.75
CA ILE A 58 24.82 2.80 -4.47
C ILE A 58 24.97 1.74 -5.57
N SER A 59 24.07 0.76 -5.59
CA SER A 59 24.13 -0.35 -6.53
C SER A 59 24.10 0.12 -8.01
N PRO A 60 24.85 -0.55 -8.91
CA PRO A 60 24.80 -0.27 -10.35
C PRO A 60 23.38 -0.34 -10.92
N GLU A 61 22.57 -1.27 -10.43
CA GLU A 61 21.19 -1.49 -10.86
C GLU A 61 20.31 -0.27 -10.53
N ASN A 62 20.47 0.32 -9.34
CA ASN A 62 19.74 1.53 -8.97
C ASN A 62 20.23 2.77 -9.73
N LYS A 63 21.51 2.81 -10.14
CA LYS A 63 22.04 3.85 -11.02
C LYS A 63 21.45 3.77 -12.42
N GLU A 64 21.34 2.57 -13.00
CA GLU A 64 20.71 2.38 -14.31
C GLU A 64 19.20 2.65 -14.26
N TRP A 65 18.50 2.20 -13.21
CA TRP A 65 17.10 2.51 -13.00
C TRP A 65 16.86 4.03 -12.94
N ALA A 66 17.68 4.77 -12.18
CA ALA A 66 17.55 6.23 -12.07
C ALA A 66 17.70 6.94 -13.42
N LYS A 67 18.53 6.44 -14.33
CA LYS A 67 18.67 6.98 -15.70
C LYS A 67 17.42 6.79 -16.56
N SER A 68 16.62 5.77 -16.28
CA SER A 68 15.39 5.48 -17.04
C SER A 68 14.23 6.43 -16.71
N ILE A 69 14.34 7.23 -15.64
CA ILE A 69 13.32 8.16 -15.16
C ILE A 69 13.62 9.60 -15.68
N GLU A 70 13.68 9.76 -17.01
CA GLU A 70 13.87 11.07 -17.71
C GLU A 70 12.54 11.60 -18.32
N PRO A 71 12.29 12.94 -18.39
CA PRO A 71 13.25 13.98 -18.78
C PRO A 71 13.28 15.29 -17.92
N TYR A 72 13.29 15.21 -16.59
CA TYR A 72 13.43 16.40 -15.72
C TYR A 72 14.51 16.29 -14.62
N ALA A 73 15.44 15.34 -14.73
CA ALA A 73 16.54 15.14 -13.77
C ALA A 73 17.86 15.82 -14.22
N MET A 74 17.79 16.91 -14.99
CA MET A 74 18.96 17.77 -15.23
C MET A 74 19.00 18.87 -14.17
N TYR A 75 19.78 18.64 -13.11
CA TYR A 75 20.33 19.68 -12.21
C TYR A 75 19.34 20.64 -11.52
N GLU A 76 18.05 20.31 -11.40
CA GLU A 76 17.18 21.07 -10.53
C GLU A 76 17.37 20.63 -9.07
N SER A 77 18.28 21.35 -8.43
CA SER A 77 18.23 21.72 -7.02
C SER A 77 18.67 20.63 -6.02
N ARG A 78 19.76 20.93 -5.31
CA ARG A 78 20.34 20.09 -4.24
C ARG A 78 19.39 19.93 -3.04
N ASP A 79 18.36 20.75 -2.95
CA ASP A 79 17.35 20.76 -1.87
C ASP A 79 16.44 19.52 -1.85
N ILE A 80 16.34 18.78 -2.97
CA ILE A 80 15.53 17.55 -3.09
C ILE A 80 16.39 16.28 -3.12
N VAL A 81 17.63 16.35 -2.63
CA VAL A 81 18.53 15.20 -2.49
C VAL A 81 18.37 14.62 -1.08
N ALA A 82 17.98 13.36 -0.97
CA ALA A 82 17.87 12.68 0.31
C ALA A 82 19.26 12.63 1.01
N SER A 83 19.27 12.83 2.32
CA SER A 83 20.50 12.91 3.12
C SER A 83 20.95 11.55 3.64
N SER A 84 20.04 10.57 3.70
CA SER A 84 20.23 9.21 4.21
C SER A 84 21.50 8.49 3.71
N HIS A 85 22.02 7.56 4.51
CA HIS A 85 23.23 6.80 4.18
C HIS A 85 23.03 5.96 2.89
N PRO A 86 24.04 5.90 1.98
CA PRO A 86 23.88 5.26 0.67
C PRO A 86 23.38 3.80 0.69
N ALA A 87 23.79 3.00 1.66
CA ALA A 87 23.37 1.59 1.79
C ALA A 87 21.88 1.46 2.18
N VAL A 88 21.43 2.28 3.14
CA VAL A 88 20.03 2.28 3.58
C VAL A 88 19.12 2.85 2.50
N LEU A 89 19.59 3.89 1.80
CA LEU A 89 18.93 4.44 0.61
C LEU A 89 18.81 3.38 -0.50
N ASN A 90 19.83 2.53 -0.69
CA ASN A 90 19.79 1.44 -1.66
C ASN A 90 18.66 0.43 -1.32
N GLY A 91 18.52 0.09 -0.04
CA GLY A 91 17.41 -0.73 0.46
C GLY A 91 16.04 -0.10 0.22
N PHE A 92 15.89 1.19 0.51
CA PHE A 92 14.66 1.94 0.26
C PHE A 92 14.30 1.99 -1.23
N ILE A 93 15.27 2.25 -2.11
CA ILE A 93 15.06 2.27 -3.58
C ILE A 93 14.61 0.89 -4.08
N ASN A 94 15.20 -0.20 -3.56
CA ASN A 94 14.80 -1.55 -3.94
C ASN A 94 13.34 -1.85 -3.53
N GLN A 95 12.91 -1.43 -2.34
CA GLN A 95 11.51 -1.55 -1.92
C GLN A 95 10.58 -0.75 -2.85
N ALA A 96 10.96 0.49 -3.20
CA ALA A 96 10.19 1.33 -4.10
C ALA A 96 10.05 0.70 -5.51
N ARG A 97 11.13 0.15 -6.06
CA ARG A 97 11.12 -0.52 -7.37
C ARG A 97 10.19 -1.74 -7.40
N ARG A 98 10.23 -2.58 -6.37
CA ARG A 98 9.31 -3.74 -6.24
C ARG A 98 7.86 -3.30 -6.16
N TYR A 99 7.57 -2.21 -5.46
CA TYR A 99 6.21 -1.66 -5.40
C TYR A 99 5.73 -1.22 -6.80
N ILE A 100 6.57 -0.53 -7.56
CA ILE A 100 6.25 -0.05 -8.92
C ILE A 100 6.01 -1.20 -9.89
N GLU A 101 6.83 -2.24 -9.82
CA GLU A 101 6.68 -3.43 -10.66
C GLU A 101 5.35 -4.15 -10.39
N ARG A 102 4.99 -4.36 -9.11
CA ARG A 102 3.69 -4.94 -8.71
C ARG A 102 2.50 -4.13 -9.23
N GLU A 103 2.55 -2.81 -9.13
CA GLU A 103 1.46 -1.93 -9.62
C GLU A 103 1.32 -2.00 -11.15
N LYS A 104 2.44 -2.10 -11.88
CA LYS A 104 2.41 -2.26 -13.34
C LYS A 104 1.86 -3.61 -13.76
N GLU A 105 2.21 -4.68 -13.05
CA GLU A 105 1.67 -6.02 -13.29
C GLU A 105 0.17 -6.06 -13.03
N LEU A 106 -0.29 -5.42 -11.94
CA LEU A 106 -1.71 -5.32 -11.63
C LEU A 106 -2.47 -4.52 -12.69
N ALA A 107 -1.93 -3.38 -13.11
CA ALA A 107 -2.53 -2.57 -14.18
C ALA A 107 -2.64 -3.36 -15.51
N ALA A 108 -1.61 -4.12 -15.87
CA ALA A 108 -1.63 -4.98 -17.06
C ALA A 108 -2.65 -6.12 -16.95
N GLN A 109 -2.82 -6.71 -15.75
CA GLN A 109 -3.84 -7.73 -15.50
C GLN A 109 -5.25 -7.16 -15.57
N ILE A 110 -5.48 -5.96 -15.03
CA ILE A 110 -6.77 -5.27 -15.13
C ILE A 110 -7.09 -4.95 -16.60
N GLU A 111 -6.12 -4.44 -17.36
CA GLU A 111 -6.31 -4.14 -18.79
C GLU A 111 -6.58 -5.41 -19.61
N ALA A 112 -5.88 -6.50 -19.32
CA ALA A 112 -6.12 -7.81 -19.95
C ALA A 112 -7.50 -8.40 -19.59
N ALA A 113 -7.92 -8.27 -18.32
CA ALA A 113 -9.24 -8.71 -17.87
C ALA A 113 -10.36 -7.87 -18.50
N GLN A 114 -10.19 -6.55 -18.59
CA GLN A 114 -11.14 -5.65 -19.26
C GLN A 114 -11.26 -5.96 -20.76
N ALA A 115 -10.14 -6.28 -21.43
CA ALA A 115 -10.17 -6.70 -22.83
C ALA A 115 -10.87 -8.06 -23.03
N GLN A 116 -10.70 -9.01 -22.10
CA GLN A 116 -11.42 -10.29 -22.15
C GLN A 116 -12.92 -10.14 -21.89
N VAL A 117 -13.32 -9.31 -20.93
CA VAL A 117 -14.74 -9.01 -20.65
C VAL A 117 -15.40 -8.30 -21.84
N GLN A 118 -14.64 -7.53 -22.64
CA GLN A 118 -15.15 -6.85 -23.82
C GLN A 118 -15.26 -7.75 -25.06
N GLU A 119 -14.47 -8.83 -25.16
CA GLU A 119 -14.61 -9.84 -26.23
C GLU A 119 -15.64 -10.93 -25.90
N ASP A 120 -15.90 -11.21 -24.62
CA ASP A 120 -16.87 -12.22 -24.15
C ASP A 120 -18.27 -11.65 -23.85
N MET A 121 -18.55 -10.40 -24.21
CA MET A 121 -19.90 -9.84 -24.13
C MET A 121 -20.72 -10.28 -25.37
N PRO A 122 -21.69 -11.21 -25.24
CA PRO A 122 -22.61 -11.46 -26.34
C PRO A 122 -23.45 -10.19 -26.59
N ASP A 123 -23.61 -9.79 -27.86
CA ASP A 123 -24.64 -8.84 -28.26
C ASP A 123 -26.00 -9.42 -27.84
N ILE A 124 -26.54 -8.96 -26.70
CA ILE A 124 -27.92 -9.23 -26.30
C ILE A 124 -28.76 -8.09 -26.88
N PRO A 125 -29.64 -8.33 -27.87
CA PRO A 125 -30.57 -7.30 -28.31
C PRO A 125 -31.63 -7.12 -27.22
N GLU A 126 -31.71 -5.91 -26.66
CA GLU A 126 -32.87 -5.44 -25.92
C GLU A 126 -34.14 -5.58 -26.79
N GLY A 127 -35.12 -6.37 -26.33
CA GLY A 127 -36.52 -5.95 -26.42
C GLY A 127 -37.45 -6.53 -27.49
N GLU A 128 -37.31 -7.76 -27.96
CA GLU A 128 -38.43 -8.49 -28.62
C GLU A 128 -38.40 -9.98 -28.22
N LEU A 129 -39.53 -10.55 -27.78
CA LEU A 129 -39.65 -12.00 -27.64
C LEU A 129 -39.48 -12.66 -29.01
N ASP A 130 -38.59 -13.65 -29.12
CA ASP A 130 -38.39 -14.39 -30.37
C ASP A 130 -39.56 -15.37 -30.60
N TRP A 131 -40.56 -14.90 -31.33
CA TRP A 131 -41.77 -15.66 -31.66
C TRP A 131 -41.52 -16.63 -32.82
N HIS A 132 -41.60 -17.92 -32.54
CA HIS A 132 -41.51 -18.98 -33.54
C HIS A 132 -42.89 -19.43 -34.00
N ILE A 133 -43.03 -19.73 -35.29
CA ILE A 133 -44.25 -20.30 -35.87
C ILE A 133 -44.31 -21.79 -35.56
N VAL A 134 -45.46 -22.25 -35.04
CA VAL A 134 -45.74 -23.67 -34.82
C VAL A 134 -46.44 -24.24 -36.05
N HIS A 135 -45.63 -24.71 -37.00
CA HIS A 135 -46.11 -25.22 -38.29
C HIS A 135 -46.97 -26.48 -38.22
N GLU A 136 -46.98 -27.18 -37.08
CA GLU A 136 -47.78 -28.39 -36.90
C GLU A 136 -49.29 -28.12 -36.86
N MET A 137 -49.68 -26.85 -36.68
CA MET A 137 -51.08 -26.41 -36.56
C MET A 137 -51.53 -25.47 -37.69
N ASP A 138 -50.72 -25.27 -38.74
CA ASP A 138 -51.11 -24.44 -39.88
C ASP A 138 -52.52 -24.82 -40.41
N ASP A 139 -53.32 -23.82 -40.80
CA ASP A 139 -54.67 -24.06 -41.33
C ASP A 139 -54.63 -24.87 -42.65
N ASP A 140 -55.80 -25.28 -43.15
CA ASP A 140 -55.90 -26.04 -44.42
C ASP A 140 -55.27 -25.32 -45.64
N ASN A 141 -54.95 -24.02 -45.52
CA ASN A 141 -54.28 -23.22 -46.54
C ASN A 141 -52.79 -23.01 -46.27
N GLY A 142 -52.23 -23.66 -45.24
CA GLY A 142 -50.83 -23.53 -44.83
C GLY A 142 -50.51 -22.19 -44.17
N GLN A 143 -51.51 -21.49 -43.63
CA GLN A 143 -51.26 -20.27 -42.84
C GLN A 143 -51.04 -20.63 -41.38
N PRO A 144 -50.04 -20.04 -40.71
CA PRO A 144 -49.83 -20.27 -39.29
C PRO A 144 -51.00 -19.78 -38.48
N THR A 145 -51.45 -20.65 -37.57
CA THR A 145 -52.48 -20.33 -36.58
C THR A 145 -51.91 -20.27 -35.17
N GLU A 146 -50.63 -20.62 -34.98
CA GLU A 146 -50.03 -20.72 -33.66
C GLU A 146 -48.57 -20.23 -33.66
N TRP A 147 -48.21 -19.53 -32.57
CA TRP A 147 -46.86 -19.03 -32.33
C TRP A 147 -46.44 -19.32 -30.90
N SER A 148 -45.18 -19.68 -30.70
CA SER A 148 -44.60 -19.88 -29.37
C SER A 148 -43.38 -18.99 -29.17
N ALA A 149 -43.23 -18.40 -27.99
CA ALA A 149 -42.01 -17.73 -27.55
C ALA A 149 -41.53 -18.31 -26.23
N LYS A 150 -40.21 -18.42 -26.07
CA LYS A 150 -39.62 -18.86 -24.80
C LYS A 150 -39.42 -17.65 -23.88
N LEU A 151 -39.91 -17.75 -22.65
CA LEU A 151 -39.70 -16.75 -21.61
C LEU A 151 -38.32 -16.86 -20.97
N PRO A 152 -37.81 -15.79 -20.32
CA PRO A 152 -36.53 -15.82 -19.60
C PRO A 152 -36.44 -16.89 -18.51
N ASN A 153 -37.54 -17.16 -17.81
CA ASN A 153 -37.64 -18.19 -16.77
C ASN A 153 -37.61 -19.65 -17.30
N GLY A 154 -37.54 -19.83 -18.62
CA GLY A 154 -37.52 -21.14 -19.28
C GLY A 154 -38.90 -21.71 -19.64
N GLU A 155 -39.99 -21.05 -19.25
CA GLU A 155 -41.36 -21.39 -19.66
C GLU A 155 -41.67 -20.86 -21.07
N PHE A 156 -42.87 -21.16 -21.59
CA PHE A 156 -43.27 -20.77 -22.93
C PHE A 156 -44.59 -20.00 -22.92
N LEU A 157 -44.67 -18.98 -23.78
CA LEU A 157 -45.91 -18.31 -24.16
C LEU A 157 -46.37 -18.79 -25.51
N TRP A 158 -47.69 -18.89 -25.67
CA TRP A 158 -48.34 -19.44 -26.85
C TRP A 158 -49.39 -18.44 -27.34
N ILE A 159 -49.47 -18.20 -28.65
CA ILE A 159 -50.50 -17.38 -29.27
C ILE A 159 -51.28 -18.25 -30.24
N ASP A 160 -52.59 -18.35 -30.06
CA ASP A 160 -53.48 -19.04 -30.99
C ASP A 160 -54.35 -18.05 -31.75
N LYS A 161 -54.58 -18.33 -33.03
CA LYS A 161 -55.54 -17.62 -33.88
C LYS A 161 -56.95 -18.17 -33.65
N GLU A 162 -57.80 -17.33 -33.07
CA GLU A 162 -59.22 -17.62 -32.84
C GLU A 162 -60.13 -16.99 -33.90
N ALA A 163 -61.43 -17.28 -33.81
CA ALA A 163 -62.42 -16.80 -34.78
C ALA A 163 -62.54 -15.27 -34.86
N GLU A 164 -62.24 -14.56 -33.76
CA GLU A 164 -62.35 -13.09 -33.66
C GLU A 164 -61.03 -12.39 -33.28
N GLY A 165 -59.89 -13.08 -33.36
CA GLY A 165 -58.60 -12.48 -33.01
C GLY A 165 -57.50 -13.49 -32.69
N TYR A 166 -56.66 -13.12 -31.73
CA TYR A 166 -55.52 -13.89 -31.24
C TYR A 166 -55.57 -13.95 -29.71
N ALA A 167 -55.41 -15.14 -29.15
CA ALA A 167 -55.43 -15.38 -27.72
C ALA A 167 -54.04 -15.79 -27.24
N LEU A 168 -53.58 -15.19 -26.14
CA LEU A 168 -52.29 -15.48 -25.50
C LEU A 168 -52.51 -16.46 -24.34
N TYR A 169 -51.67 -17.49 -24.26
CA TYR A 169 -51.69 -18.52 -23.23
C TYR A 169 -50.32 -18.66 -22.57
N ASP A 170 -50.33 -18.92 -21.26
CA ASP A 170 -49.15 -19.25 -20.43
C ASP A 170 -49.02 -20.77 -20.16
N THR A 171 -49.82 -21.56 -20.88
CA THR A 171 -49.81 -23.03 -20.85
C THR A 171 -50.08 -23.55 -22.25
N ASP A 172 -49.55 -24.74 -22.53
CA ASP A 172 -49.86 -25.56 -23.71
C ASP A 172 -51.31 -26.08 -23.73
N ASN A 173 -52.07 -25.89 -22.64
CA ASN A 173 -53.46 -26.28 -22.54
C ASN A 173 -54.41 -25.18 -23.02
N THR A 174 -54.86 -25.28 -24.26
CA THR A 174 -55.81 -24.33 -24.89
C THR A 174 -57.22 -24.36 -24.30
N ASP A 175 -57.56 -25.32 -23.42
CA ASP A 175 -58.82 -25.31 -22.66
C ASP A 175 -58.75 -24.37 -21.43
N ALA A 176 -57.56 -23.83 -21.12
CA ALA A 176 -57.40 -22.81 -20.09
C ALA A 176 -57.96 -21.47 -20.56
N GLY A 177 -58.31 -20.59 -19.61
CA GLY A 177 -58.69 -19.22 -19.98
C GLY A 177 -57.47 -18.46 -20.50
N PRO A 178 -57.59 -17.71 -21.61
CA PRO A 178 -56.45 -16.97 -22.15
C PRO A 178 -56.00 -15.88 -21.19
N VAL A 179 -54.68 -15.66 -21.14
CA VAL A 179 -54.03 -14.59 -20.40
C VAL A 179 -54.50 -13.23 -20.91
N SER A 180 -54.63 -13.09 -22.22
CA SER A 180 -55.18 -11.91 -22.90
C SER A 180 -55.70 -12.28 -24.29
N VAL A 181 -56.53 -11.40 -24.86
CA VAL A 181 -57.04 -11.53 -26.22
C VAL A 181 -56.82 -10.22 -26.97
N SER A 182 -56.47 -10.31 -28.24
CA SER A 182 -56.23 -9.17 -29.12
C SER A 182 -56.85 -9.36 -30.48
N GLU A 183 -57.30 -8.28 -31.12
CA GLU A 183 -57.84 -8.34 -32.49
C GLU A 183 -56.73 -8.62 -33.54
N THR A 184 -55.46 -8.41 -33.19
CA THR A 184 -54.33 -8.52 -34.12
C THR A 184 -53.17 -9.33 -33.54
N LEU A 185 -52.41 -10.01 -34.40
CA LEU A 185 -51.21 -10.75 -33.99
C LEU A 185 -50.17 -9.83 -33.35
N GLY A 186 -50.02 -8.60 -33.86
CA GLY A 186 -49.13 -7.60 -33.28
C GLY A 186 -49.52 -7.24 -31.84
N GLY A 187 -50.80 -7.03 -31.58
CA GLY A 187 -51.28 -6.76 -30.22
C GLY A 187 -51.22 -7.98 -29.29
N ALA A 188 -51.27 -9.21 -29.82
CA ALA A 188 -51.03 -10.42 -29.01
C ALA A 188 -49.55 -10.58 -28.66
N LYS A 189 -48.63 -10.24 -29.57
CA LYS A 189 -47.18 -10.21 -29.30
C LYS A 189 -46.81 -9.16 -28.26
N GLU A 190 -47.36 -7.94 -28.39
CA GLU A 190 -47.21 -6.87 -27.38
C GLU A 190 -47.77 -7.30 -26.02
N GLY A 191 -48.93 -7.96 -26.00
CA GLY A 191 -49.48 -8.55 -24.76
C GLY A 191 -48.58 -9.64 -24.16
N GLY A 192 -47.84 -10.38 -24.99
CA GLY A 192 -46.84 -11.35 -24.55
C GLY A 192 -45.58 -10.70 -23.99
N GLU A 193 -45.16 -9.55 -24.53
CA GLU A 193 -44.07 -8.73 -23.98
C GLU A 193 -44.46 -8.15 -22.62
N ASP A 194 -45.67 -7.59 -22.50
CA ASP A 194 -46.24 -7.13 -21.22
C ASP A 194 -46.33 -8.25 -20.18
N TYR A 195 -46.64 -9.48 -20.61
CA TYR A 195 -46.63 -10.65 -19.75
C TYR A 195 -45.20 -11.03 -19.35
N ALA A 196 -44.26 -11.05 -20.30
CA ALA A 196 -42.85 -11.33 -20.06
C ALA A 196 -42.20 -10.30 -19.13
N LEU A 197 -42.63 -9.03 -19.15
CA LEU A 197 -42.19 -8.00 -18.20
C LEU A 197 -42.51 -8.37 -16.74
N ARG A 198 -43.55 -9.18 -16.47
CA ARG A 198 -43.80 -9.71 -15.12
C ARG A 198 -42.74 -10.71 -14.66
N PHE A 199 -42.00 -11.28 -15.61
CA PHE A 199 -40.88 -12.19 -15.39
C PHE A 199 -39.52 -11.54 -15.72
N ALA A 200 -39.50 -10.31 -16.24
CA ALA A 200 -38.28 -9.52 -16.42
C ALA A 200 -37.74 -8.99 -15.08
N ASP A 201 -38.56 -9.00 -14.03
CA ASP A 201 -38.14 -8.89 -12.61
C ASP A 201 -37.75 -10.27 -12.00
N VAL A 202 -37.63 -11.31 -12.81
CA VAL A 202 -37.07 -12.61 -12.41
C VAL A 202 -35.80 -12.88 -13.22
N ASP A 203 -34.93 -11.87 -13.29
CA ASP A 203 -33.54 -12.14 -12.99
C ASP A 203 -33.45 -12.06 -11.46
N GLU A 204 -33.72 -13.17 -10.75
CA GLU A 204 -32.96 -13.42 -9.52
C GLU A 204 -31.52 -13.72 -9.96
N THR A 205 -30.86 -12.74 -10.58
CA THR A 205 -29.48 -12.52 -10.20
C THR A 205 -29.59 -12.18 -8.72
N GLU A 206 -29.07 -13.05 -7.87
CA GLU A 206 -28.99 -12.76 -6.43
C GLU A 206 -28.37 -11.36 -6.31
N LYS A 207 -29.20 -10.35 -6.01
CA LYS A 207 -28.73 -8.97 -5.89
C LYS A 207 -27.62 -9.00 -4.86
N ILE A 208 -26.50 -8.39 -5.21
CA ILE A 208 -25.36 -8.41 -4.31
C ILE A 208 -25.76 -7.55 -3.11
N THR A 209 -25.82 -8.18 -1.94
CA THR A 209 -26.11 -7.47 -0.70
C THR A 209 -24.91 -6.58 -0.39
N VAL A 210 -25.17 -5.28 -0.29
CA VAL A 210 -24.17 -4.27 0.02
C VAL A 210 -24.63 -3.40 1.19
N ALA A 211 -23.69 -2.77 1.89
CA ALA A 211 -24.00 -1.72 2.84
C ALA A 211 -23.17 -0.46 2.54
N LEU A 212 -23.75 0.70 2.86
CA LEU A 212 -23.06 1.97 2.75
C LEU A 212 -22.25 2.23 4.01
N GLU A 213 -20.93 2.14 3.91
CA GLU A 213 -20.00 2.45 4.99
C GLU A 213 -19.53 3.90 4.88
N SER A 214 -19.48 4.60 6.01
CA SER A 214 -18.93 5.95 6.10
C SER A 214 -17.52 5.95 6.69
N SER A 215 -16.72 6.94 6.32
CA SER A 215 -15.38 7.13 6.90
C SER A 215 -15.40 7.56 8.38
N GLU A 216 -16.57 7.86 8.93
CA GLU A 216 -16.78 8.09 10.37
C GLU A 216 -16.93 6.78 11.13
N ASP A 217 -17.59 5.79 10.51
CA ASP A 217 -17.81 4.46 11.11
C ASP A 217 -16.54 3.61 11.04
N PHE A 218 -15.82 3.67 9.92
CA PHE A 218 -14.57 2.97 9.72
C PHE A 218 -13.65 3.77 8.81
N SER A 219 -12.41 4.02 9.24
CA SER A 219 -11.44 4.79 8.46
C SER A 219 -10.26 3.92 8.05
N GLU A 220 -9.90 4.03 6.78
CA GLU A 220 -8.68 3.47 6.21
C GLU A 220 -7.85 4.58 5.57
N PRO A 221 -7.08 5.34 6.38
CA PRO A 221 -6.22 6.40 5.88
C PRO A 221 -5.25 5.91 4.80
N ALA A 222 -4.84 4.64 4.87
CA ALA A 222 -3.93 3.98 3.93
C ALA A 222 -4.40 4.01 2.47
N ILE A 223 -5.71 4.00 2.22
CA ILE A 223 -6.30 4.07 0.88
C ILE A 223 -6.94 5.43 0.60
N GLY A 224 -6.84 6.37 1.54
CA GLY A 224 -7.51 7.67 1.48
C GLY A 224 -8.97 7.64 1.93
N PHE A 225 -9.44 6.58 2.59
CA PHE A 225 -10.81 6.52 3.11
C PHE A 225 -10.86 7.06 4.54
N TYR A 226 -10.93 8.38 4.70
CA TYR A 226 -10.98 9.04 6.01
C TYR A 226 -11.78 10.34 5.94
N THR A 227 -12.36 10.74 7.07
CA THR A 227 -13.06 12.02 7.19
C THR A 227 -12.03 13.16 7.18
N HIS A 228 -12.07 13.99 6.13
CA HIS A 228 -11.13 15.11 5.98
C HIS A 228 -11.65 16.34 6.71
N GLN A 229 -10.83 16.98 7.55
CA GLN A 229 -11.19 18.26 8.15
C GLN A 229 -10.65 19.42 7.32
N TYR A 230 -11.56 20.20 6.73
CA TYR A 230 -11.23 21.38 5.95
C TYR A 230 -10.84 22.55 6.86
N ALA A 231 -10.03 23.48 6.36
CA ALA A 231 -9.58 24.67 7.10
C ALA A 231 -10.73 25.61 7.54
N ASP A 232 -11.91 25.47 6.95
CA ASP A 232 -13.13 26.20 7.32
C ASP A 232 -14.00 25.48 8.37
N GLY A 233 -13.52 24.35 8.91
CA GLY A 233 -14.20 23.56 9.94
C GLY A 233 -15.25 22.59 9.40
N ARG A 234 -15.40 22.44 8.08
CA ARG A 234 -16.26 21.40 7.50
C ARG A 234 -15.59 20.03 7.56
N GLU A 235 -16.40 19.00 7.72
CA GLU A 235 -15.98 17.60 7.67
C GLU A 235 -16.35 17.00 6.30
N GLY A 236 -15.35 16.49 5.59
CA GLY A 236 -15.47 15.79 4.33
C GLY A 236 -15.54 14.29 4.57
N VAL A 237 -16.71 13.83 5.02
CA VAL A 237 -17.03 12.40 5.19
C VAL A 237 -17.06 11.73 3.81
N ARG A 238 -16.40 10.58 3.70
CA ARG A 238 -16.36 9.76 2.49
C ARG A 238 -17.23 8.53 2.71
N TYR A 239 -17.76 7.98 1.63
CA TYR A 239 -18.63 6.82 1.67
C TYR A 239 -18.14 5.75 0.71
N ARG A 240 -18.36 4.47 1.01
CA ARG A 240 -18.15 3.38 0.05
C ARG A 240 -19.20 2.32 0.25
N LEU A 241 -19.42 1.50 -0.76
CA LEU A 241 -20.21 0.29 -0.59
C LEU A 241 -19.27 -0.84 -0.16
N VAL A 242 -19.75 -1.68 0.75
CA VAL A 242 -19.06 -2.90 1.18
C VAL A 242 -19.99 -4.09 1.00
N THR A 243 -19.42 -5.25 0.75
CA THR A 243 -20.11 -6.55 0.69
C THR A 243 -19.36 -7.57 1.53
N MET A 244 -19.97 -8.72 1.78
CA MET A 244 -19.38 -9.77 2.60
C MET A 244 -18.69 -10.83 1.73
N ALA A 245 -17.40 -11.07 1.97
CA ALA A 245 -16.62 -12.12 1.34
C ALA A 245 -16.97 -13.52 1.89
N GLU A 246 -16.52 -14.59 1.21
CA GLU A 246 -16.78 -15.98 1.59
C GLU A 246 -16.29 -16.33 3.01
N ASP A 247 -15.17 -15.72 3.44
CA ASP A 247 -14.60 -15.89 4.78
C ASP A 247 -15.38 -15.12 5.87
N GLY A 248 -16.35 -14.29 5.46
CA GLY A 248 -17.18 -13.46 6.31
C GLY A 248 -16.59 -12.07 6.58
N LEU A 249 -15.45 -11.68 5.99
CA LEU A 249 -14.92 -10.32 6.10
C LEU A 249 -15.67 -9.35 5.18
N LEU A 250 -15.77 -8.09 5.58
CA LEU A 250 -16.32 -7.05 4.73
C LEU A 250 -15.24 -6.54 3.77
N ILE A 251 -15.58 -6.50 2.48
CA ILE A 251 -14.71 -6.03 1.40
C ILE A 251 -15.40 -4.92 0.60
N PRO A 252 -14.65 -3.97 0.01
CA PRO A 252 -15.23 -2.92 -0.82
C PRO A 252 -15.98 -3.47 -2.05
N TYR A 253 -17.09 -2.83 -2.39
CA TYR A 253 -17.89 -3.13 -3.58
C TYR A 253 -18.08 -1.87 -4.45
N PRO A 254 -17.92 -1.96 -5.78
CA PRO A 254 -17.21 -3.02 -6.51
C PRO A 254 -15.77 -3.19 -6.02
N GLU A 255 -15.20 -4.39 -6.24
CA GLU A 255 -13.78 -4.63 -6.01
C GLU A 255 -13.00 -3.55 -6.80
N HIS A 256 -12.18 -2.74 -6.12
CA HIS A 256 -11.47 -1.55 -6.64
C HIS A 256 -12.21 -0.20 -6.69
N SER A 257 -13.45 -0.08 -6.20
CA SER A 257 -14.07 1.24 -6.02
C SER A 257 -13.36 2.01 -4.90
N ARG A 258 -12.83 3.21 -5.21
CA ARG A 258 -12.05 3.98 -4.23
C ARG A 258 -12.94 4.49 -3.09
N PHE A 259 -13.89 5.39 -3.34
CA PHE A 259 -14.94 5.86 -2.40
C PHE A 259 -15.66 7.05 -3.04
N PHE A 260 -16.88 7.33 -2.59
CA PHE A 260 -17.64 8.54 -2.89
C PHE A 260 -17.22 9.67 -1.95
N ILE A 261 -17.07 10.88 -2.51
CA ILE A 261 -16.66 12.08 -1.76
C ILE A 261 -17.80 12.71 -0.94
N ASN A 262 -19.04 12.27 -1.15
CA ASN A 262 -20.24 12.69 -0.42
C ASN A 262 -21.33 11.62 -0.53
N ARG A 263 -22.39 11.78 0.25
CA ARG A 263 -23.50 10.81 0.32
C ARG A 263 -24.39 10.84 -0.92
N GLU A 264 -24.54 12.00 -1.55
CA GLU A 264 -25.39 12.19 -2.73
C GLU A 264 -24.88 11.37 -3.91
N LEU A 265 -23.56 11.36 -4.15
CA LEU A 265 -22.94 10.57 -5.22
C LEU A 265 -23.05 9.06 -4.95
N ALA A 266 -22.95 8.66 -3.67
CA ALA A 266 -23.18 7.27 -3.30
C ALA A 266 -24.63 6.86 -3.57
N GLN A 267 -25.59 7.73 -3.26
CA GLN A 267 -27.01 7.48 -3.52
C GLN A 267 -27.32 7.43 -5.02
N GLU A 268 -26.76 8.33 -5.83
CA GLU A 268 -26.91 8.32 -7.29
C GLU A 268 -26.39 7.01 -7.89
N TYR A 269 -25.26 6.50 -7.38
CA TYR A 269 -24.74 5.19 -7.77
C TYR A 269 -25.70 4.08 -7.37
N ILE A 270 -26.20 4.07 -6.13
CA ILE A 270 -27.17 3.07 -5.65
C ILE A 270 -28.41 3.06 -6.53
N ASP A 271 -28.98 4.22 -6.81
CA ASP A 271 -30.21 4.35 -7.59
C ASP A 271 -30.00 3.86 -9.04
N THR A 272 -28.84 4.16 -9.62
CA THR A 272 -28.46 3.70 -10.97
C THR A 272 -28.23 2.19 -11.05
N HIS A 273 -27.84 1.56 -9.92
CA HIS A 273 -27.52 0.13 -9.84
C HIS A 273 -28.57 -0.66 -9.04
N ALA A 274 -29.77 -0.11 -8.83
CA ALA A 274 -30.81 -0.73 -7.99
C ALA A 274 -31.27 -2.13 -8.47
N ASN A 275 -31.00 -2.45 -9.74
CA ASN A 275 -31.27 -3.77 -10.32
C ASN A 275 -30.20 -4.81 -9.95
N LEU A 276 -28.98 -4.38 -9.58
CA LEU A 276 -27.81 -5.25 -9.32
C LEU A 276 -27.48 -5.41 -7.83
N ILE A 277 -27.81 -4.41 -7.01
CA ILE A 277 -27.45 -4.39 -5.58
C ILE A 277 -28.68 -4.27 -4.69
N ASP A 278 -28.61 -4.92 -3.54
CA ASP A 278 -29.56 -4.77 -2.44
C ASP A 278 -28.87 -4.09 -1.25
N VAL A 279 -29.32 -2.89 -0.89
CA VAL A 279 -28.64 -2.07 0.11
C VAL A 279 -29.29 -2.28 1.48
N ILE A 280 -28.52 -2.86 2.41
CA ILE A 280 -28.93 -3.03 3.81
C ILE A 280 -28.21 -2.04 4.73
N GLY A 281 -28.64 -1.97 5.99
CA GLY A 281 -27.98 -1.14 6.99
C GLY A 281 -26.56 -1.63 7.29
N TYR A 282 -25.62 -0.69 7.47
CA TYR A 282 -24.22 -1.05 7.81
C TYR A 282 -24.12 -1.88 9.09
N ASP A 283 -24.85 -1.51 10.14
CA ASP A 283 -24.91 -2.27 11.39
C ASP A 283 -25.39 -3.72 11.20
N GLU A 284 -26.36 -3.93 10.29
CA GLU A 284 -26.91 -5.24 9.96
C GLU A 284 -25.90 -6.10 9.20
N MET A 285 -25.15 -5.49 8.27
CA MET A 285 -24.08 -6.15 7.54
C MET A 285 -22.92 -6.55 8.46
N VAL A 286 -22.50 -5.68 9.38
CA VAL A 286 -21.46 -5.97 10.38
C VAL A 286 -21.89 -7.13 11.29
N TYR A 287 -23.15 -7.14 11.75
CA TYR A 287 -23.66 -8.22 12.58
C TYR A 287 -23.63 -9.57 11.85
N SER A 288 -24.03 -9.59 10.58
CA SER A 288 -24.03 -10.79 9.73
C SER A 288 -22.61 -11.30 9.48
N SER A 289 -21.66 -10.40 9.20
CA SER A 289 -20.23 -10.68 9.07
C SER A 289 -19.64 -11.36 10.31
N MET A 290 -19.92 -10.83 11.51
CA MET A 290 -19.47 -11.42 12.78
C MET A 290 -20.01 -12.83 13.01
N GLN A 291 -21.26 -13.11 12.65
CA GLN A 291 -21.84 -14.45 12.78
C GLN A 291 -21.14 -15.44 11.84
N LYS A 292 -20.92 -15.04 10.59
CA LYS A 292 -20.31 -15.91 9.57
C LYS A 292 -18.86 -16.27 9.91
N GLN A 293 -18.06 -15.32 10.35
CA GLN A 293 -16.67 -15.58 10.80
C GLN A 293 -16.62 -16.58 11.97
N ASN A 294 -17.57 -16.50 12.89
CA ASN A 294 -17.66 -17.44 14.03
C ASN A 294 -18.06 -18.85 13.60
N GLU A 295 -18.88 -19.01 12.56
CA GLU A 295 -19.21 -20.31 11.97
C GLU A 295 -18.01 -20.92 11.26
N ASN A 296 -17.35 -20.14 10.40
CA ASN A 296 -16.15 -20.55 9.66
C ASN A 296 -15.04 -21.02 10.61
N ARG A 297 -14.82 -20.30 11.71
CA ARG A 297 -13.86 -20.70 12.76
C ARG A 297 -14.21 -22.03 13.41
N LYS A 298 -15.50 -22.33 13.64
CA LYS A 298 -15.93 -23.62 14.23
C LYS A 298 -15.76 -24.78 13.25
N GLU A 299 -16.02 -24.55 11.97
CA GLU A 299 -15.86 -25.57 10.92
C GLU A 299 -14.39 -25.91 10.66
N GLN A 300 -13.48 -24.92 10.69
CA GLN A 300 -12.04 -25.15 10.58
C GLN A 300 -11.53 -26.03 11.72
N VAL A 301 -11.91 -25.72 12.96
CA VAL A 301 -11.57 -26.53 14.15
C VAL A 301 -12.16 -27.95 14.08
N GLN A 302 -13.34 -28.13 13.47
CA GLN A 302 -13.94 -29.46 13.25
C GLN A 302 -13.29 -30.25 12.10
N LYS A 303 -12.84 -29.59 11.02
CA LYS A 303 -12.09 -30.24 9.92
C LYS A 303 -10.69 -30.66 10.36
N GLU A 304 -10.01 -29.85 11.16
CA GLU A 304 -8.70 -30.16 11.73
C GLU A 304 -8.75 -31.36 12.68
N THR A 305 -9.85 -31.54 13.41
CA THR A 305 -10.04 -32.67 14.33
C THR A 305 -10.46 -33.98 13.65
N SER A 306 -10.96 -33.95 12.41
CA SER A 306 -11.43 -35.14 11.68
C SER A 306 -10.43 -35.66 10.62
N GLY A 307 -9.44 -34.85 10.21
CA GLY A 307 -8.49 -35.18 9.14
C GLY A 307 -7.23 -35.96 9.54
N HIS A 308 -6.99 -36.25 10.82
CA HIS A 308 -5.76 -36.91 11.27
C HIS A 308 -5.84 -38.45 11.25
N HIS A 309 -5.77 -39.04 10.05
CA HIS A 309 -5.22 -40.39 9.89
C HIS A 309 -3.70 -40.26 9.67
N VAL A 310 -2.96 -40.39 10.77
CA VAL A 310 -1.49 -40.28 10.83
C VAL A 310 -0.81 -41.41 10.06
N GLN A 311 -0.05 -41.08 9.01
CA GLN A 311 1.09 -41.87 8.57
C GLN A 311 2.39 -41.10 8.83
N LYS A 312 2.98 -41.32 10.00
CA LYS A 312 4.34 -40.89 10.38
C LYS A 312 5.36 -41.77 9.66
N SER A 313 6.01 -41.25 8.64
CA SER A 313 7.29 -41.80 8.13
C SER A 313 8.17 -40.67 7.57
N GLY A 314 8.55 -39.72 8.43
CA GLY A 314 9.64 -38.78 8.14
C GLY A 314 10.88 -39.21 8.92
N ASP A 315 12.06 -39.12 8.30
CA ASP A 315 13.34 -39.41 8.93
C ASP A 315 13.55 -38.49 10.15
N ARG A 316 13.94 -39.06 11.29
CA ARG A 316 14.28 -38.30 12.49
C ARG A 316 15.65 -37.66 12.32
N ILE A 317 15.72 -36.35 12.54
CA ILE A 317 16.93 -35.54 12.46
C ILE A 317 17.08 -34.74 13.76
N SER A 318 18.28 -34.24 14.05
CA SER A 318 18.49 -33.29 15.14
C SER A 318 18.95 -31.96 14.59
N ILE A 319 18.24 -30.89 14.97
CA ILE A 319 18.53 -29.50 14.60
C ILE A 319 18.68 -28.72 15.91
N ASP A 320 19.81 -28.04 16.10
CA ASP A 320 20.15 -27.31 17.33
C ASP A 320 19.95 -28.09 18.66
N GLY A 321 20.23 -29.40 18.63
CA GLY A 321 20.04 -30.28 19.79
C GLY A 321 18.59 -30.70 20.06
N GLN A 322 17.61 -30.23 19.27
CA GLN A 322 16.22 -30.66 19.31
C GLN A 322 16.00 -31.88 18.41
N GLU A 323 15.15 -32.83 18.83
CA GLU A 323 14.71 -33.94 17.97
C GLU A 323 13.57 -33.46 17.06
N CYS A 324 13.77 -33.56 15.74
CA CYS A 324 12.78 -33.14 14.75
C CYS A 324 12.45 -34.26 13.75
N ILE A 325 11.23 -34.21 13.21
CA ILE A 325 10.86 -34.96 12.01
C ILE A 325 11.21 -34.09 10.81
N LYS A 326 12.04 -34.59 9.90
CA LYS A 326 12.43 -33.84 8.70
C LYS A 326 11.21 -33.55 7.83
N MET A 327 11.01 -32.28 7.49
CA MET A 327 9.88 -31.79 6.69
C MET A 327 10.30 -31.34 5.30
N ASP A 328 11.45 -30.68 5.16
CA ASP A 328 11.96 -30.20 3.87
C ASP A 328 13.50 -30.15 3.86
N GLU A 329 14.10 -30.25 2.68
CA GLU A 329 15.52 -29.99 2.43
C GLU A 329 15.71 -29.45 1.02
N TRP A 330 16.48 -28.38 0.88
CA TRP A 330 16.80 -27.82 -0.43
C TRP A 330 18.19 -27.18 -0.44
N LYS A 331 18.61 -26.76 -1.63
CA LYS A 331 19.88 -26.06 -1.87
C LYS A 331 19.62 -24.77 -2.62
N ALA A 332 20.23 -23.68 -2.17
CA ALA A 332 20.22 -22.39 -2.86
C ALA A 332 21.65 -21.83 -2.88
N GLY A 333 22.18 -21.62 -4.09
CA GLY A 333 23.60 -21.32 -4.28
C GLY A 333 24.49 -22.44 -3.75
N ASP A 334 25.45 -22.08 -2.89
CA ASP A 334 26.36 -23.02 -2.22
C ASP A 334 25.84 -23.52 -0.86
N ASN A 335 24.66 -23.08 -0.44
CA ASN A 335 24.10 -23.38 0.89
C ASN A 335 23.09 -24.54 0.84
N VAL A 336 23.07 -25.35 1.91
CA VAL A 336 22.12 -26.45 2.12
C VAL A 336 21.22 -26.15 3.31
N TYR A 337 19.90 -26.20 3.09
CA TYR A 337 18.88 -25.87 4.07
C TYR A 337 18.09 -27.12 4.45
N VAL A 338 17.82 -27.30 5.74
CA VAL A 338 17.04 -28.43 6.27
C VAL A 338 16.03 -27.90 7.27
N VAL A 339 14.75 -28.25 7.11
CA VAL A 339 13.68 -27.88 8.05
C VAL A 339 13.09 -29.14 8.68
N GLY A 340 12.92 -29.10 9.99
CA GLY A 340 12.29 -30.14 10.79
C GLY A 340 11.20 -29.59 11.69
N ASN A 341 10.15 -30.37 11.93
CA ASN A 341 9.13 -30.08 12.93
C ASN A 341 9.50 -30.78 14.23
N SER A 342 9.38 -30.10 15.37
CA SER A 342 9.79 -30.67 16.65
C SER A 342 8.93 -31.89 17.03
N VAL A 343 9.60 -32.90 17.57
CA VAL A 343 8.94 -34.11 18.09
C VAL A 343 8.33 -33.83 19.47
N GLU A 344 8.90 -32.89 20.23
CA GLU A 344 8.43 -32.53 21.57
C GLU A 344 7.26 -31.56 21.51
N ASP A 345 7.29 -30.61 20.57
CA ASP A 345 6.25 -29.62 20.36
C ASP A 345 5.95 -29.45 18.86
N SER A 346 4.78 -29.89 18.42
CA SER A 346 4.40 -29.87 17.02
C SER A 346 4.17 -28.48 16.46
N ASP A 347 4.02 -27.47 17.32
CA ASP A 347 3.80 -26.09 16.91
C ASP A 347 5.13 -25.41 16.50
N PHE A 348 6.27 -25.98 16.90
CA PHE A 348 7.60 -25.43 16.61
C PHE A 348 8.33 -26.12 15.46
N PHE A 349 8.99 -25.30 14.65
CA PHE A 349 9.79 -25.72 13.51
C PHE A 349 11.21 -25.19 13.65
N TYR A 350 12.16 -26.02 13.24
CA TYR A 350 13.58 -25.73 13.32
C TYR A 350 14.19 -25.81 11.93
N ALA A 351 14.97 -24.81 11.55
CA ALA A 351 15.73 -24.80 10.31
C ALA A 351 17.25 -24.82 10.61
N SER A 352 18.00 -25.51 9.76
CA SER A 352 19.46 -25.56 9.78
C SER A 352 20.00 -25.19 8.42
N VAL A 353 20.96 -24.28 8.38
CA VAL A 353 21.73 -23.93 7.18
C VAL A 353 23.16 -24.43 7.33
N ASN A 354 23.60 -25.22 6.35
CA ASN A 354 24.92 -25.86 6.30
C ASN A 354 25.29 -26.70 7.54
N GLY A 355 24.31 -27.07 8.37
CA GLY A 355 24.50 -27.80 9.63
C GLY A 355 25.18 -26.98 10.73
N LYS A 356 25.19 -25.65 10.63
CA LYS A 356 25.90 -24.75 11.55
C LYS A 356 25.04 -23.62 12.09
N ASP A 357 24.17 -23.09 11.24
CA ASP A 357 23.33 -21.93 11.55
C ASP A 357 21.90 -22.42 11.75
N PHE A 358 21.24 -21.97 12.82
CA PHE A 358 19.97 -22.52 13.27
C PHE A 358 18.93 -21.42 13.49
N PHE A 359 17.69 -21.73 13.15
CA PHE A 359 16.54 -20.83 13.25
C PHE A 359 15.33 -21.58 13.82
N GLU A 360 14.50 -20.90 14.60
CA GLU A 360 13.29 -21.43 15.23
C GLU A 360 12.06 -20.63 14.78
N TYR A 361 10.95 -21.32 14.52
CA TYR A 361 9.69 -20.75 14.06
C TYR A 361 8.51 -21.36 14.82
N ASP A 362 7.51 -20.54 15.10
CA ASP A 362 6.21 -20.91 15.72
C ASP A 362 5.15 -21.34 14.70
N HIS A 363 5.55 -21.40 13.43
CA HIS A 363 4.77 -21.84 12.30
C HIS A 363 5.69 -22.53 11.30
N LYS A 364 5.12 -23.22 10.31
CA LYS A 364 5.93 -23.85 9.26
C LYS A 364 6.52 -22.75 8.36
N PRO A 365 7.85 -22.53 8.37
CA PRO A 365 8.44 -21.43 7.61
C PRO A 365 8.42 -21.72 6.11
N TYR A 366 8.39 -20.65 5.31
CA TYR A 366 8.60 -20.75 3.87
C TYR A 366 10.11 -20.80 3.54
N ARG A 367 10.47 -21.28 2.34
CA ARG A 367 11.89 -21.42 1.96
C ARG A 367 12.61 -20.07 1.87
N ASP A 368 11.93 -19.08 1.32
CA ASP A 368 12.44 -17.71 1.18
C ASP A 368 12.62 -17.02 2.53
N GLU A 369 11.79 -17.36 3.52
CA GLU A 369 11.94 -16.88 4.90
C GLU A 369 13.26 -17.37 5.54
N VAL A 370 13.53 -18.68 5.45
CA VAL A 370 14.79 -19.26 5.98
C VAL A 370 16.02 -18.75 5.21
N GLU A 371 15.89 -18.52 3.89
CA GLU A 371 16.96 -17.96 3.06
C GLU A 371 17.24 -16.48 3.39
N ASP A 372 16.20 -15.66 3.56
CA ASP A 372 16.31 -14.24 3.97
C ASP A 372 16.97 -14.12 5.34
N ASP A 373 16.55 -14.93 6.33
CA ASP A 373 17.11 -14.91 7.69
C ASP A 373 18.60 -15.29 7.71
N TYR A 374 19.01 -16.24 6.85
CA TYR A 374 20.42 -16.59 6.69
C TYR A 374 21.24 -15.48 6.04
N ILE A 375 20.70 -14.80 5.02
CA ILE A 375 21.36 -13.65 4.38
C ILE A 375 21.51 -12.49 5.38
N ASP A 376 20.49 -12.21 6.17
CA ASP A 376 20.51 -11.16 7.19
C ASP A 376 21.55 -11.49 8.28
N MET A 377 21.65 -12.74 8.74
CA MET A 377 22.70 -13.18 9.68
C MET A 377 24.11 -13.05 9.09
N GLU A 378 24.34 -13.47 7.85
CA GLU A 378 25.65 -13.35 7.20
C GLU A 378 26.04 -11.88 6.99
N ALA A 379 25.06 -11.00 6.70
CA ALA A 379 25.29 -9.55 6.63
C ALA A 379 25.73 -8.98 7.99
N MET A 380 25.13 -9.43 9.10
CA MET A 380 25.56 -9.04 10.45
C MET A 380 26.99 -9.51 10.75
N ARG A 381 27.35 -10.75 10.39
CA ARG A 381 28.71 -11.27 10.58
C ARG A 381 29.77 -10.51 9.80
N ASP A 382 29.42 -10.00 8.62
CA ASP A 382 30.31 -9.16 7.83
C ASP A 382 30.43 -7.74 8.41
N ILE A 383 29.37 -7.20 9.02
CA ILE A 383 29.43 -5.95 9.79
C ILE A 383 30.32 -6.13 11.01
N ASP A 384 30.10 -7.17 11.83
CA ASP A 384 30.90 -7.43 13.04
C ASP A 384 32.37 -7.69 12.70
N ARG A 385 32.66 -8.33 11.56
CA ARG A 385 34.03 -8.50 11.06
C ARG A 385 34.64 -7.17 10.64
N HIS A 386 33.86 -6.32 9.98
CA HIS A 386 34.30 -4.98 9.58
C HIS A 386 34.51 -4.09 10.80
N GLU A 387 33.63 -4.17 11.80
CA GLU A 387 33.76 -3.48 13.09
C GLU A 387 34.97 -3.99 13.87
N ALA A 388 35.22 -5.30 13.92
CA ALA A 388 36.44 -5.84 14.54
C ALA A 388 37.72 -5.45 13.79
N GLU A 389 37.70 -5.36 12.45
CA GLU A 389 38.81 -4.85 11.65
C GLU A 389 39.01 -3.33 11.84
N VAL A 390 37.94 -2.56 12.03
CA VAL A 390 37.97 -1.14 12.35
C VAL A 390 38.42 -0.90 13.80
N ASP A 391 37.94 -1.66 14.77
CA ASP A 391 38.35 -1.61 16.18
C ASP A 391 39.81 -2.03 16.36
N SER A 392 40.29 -3.01 15.60
CA SER A 392 41.72 -3.35 15.57
C SER A 392 42.60 -2.22 14.99
N ARG A 393 42.01 -1.29 14.23
CA ARG A 393 42.66 -0.02 13.81
C ARG A 393 42.56 1.07 14.88
N PHE A 394 41.52 1.05 15.72
CA PHE A 394 41.30 2.02 16.79
C PHE A 394 42.00 1.68 18.13
N GLU A 395 42.43 0.45 18.35
CA GLU A 395 43.35 0.11 19.46
C GLU A 395 44.77 0.72 19.30
N GLY A 396 44.98 1.57 18.29
CA GLY A 396 46.20 2.34 18.08
C GLY A 396 46.03 3.85 17.82
N GLY A 397 44.87 4.47 18.06
CA GLY A 397 44.65 5.90 17.79
C GLY A 397 43.85 6.60 18.89
N GLY A 398 44.46 7.60 19.54
CA GLY A 398 43.85 8.35 20.66
C GLY A 398 42.60 9.15 20.30
N GLU A 399 41.85 9.56 21.32
CA GLU A 399 40.68 10.45 21.22
C GLU A 399 40.98 11.66 20.31
N PRO A 400 40.03 12.07 19.44
CA PRO A 400 40.21 13.28 18.65
C PRO A 400 40.25 14.48 19.59
N ASP A 401 41.41 15.14 19.62
CA ASP A 401 41.62 16.41 20.33
C ASP A 401 40.67 17.44 19.68
N ILE A 402 39.63 17.89 20.39
CA ILE A 402 38.69 18.91 19.90
C ILE A 402 38.63 20.07 20.89
N TYR A 403 38.52 21.29 20.40
CA TYR A 403 38.41 22.48 21.24
C TYR A 403 37.40 23.48 20.70
N TYR A 404 36.96 24.40 21.55
CA TYR A 404 35.96 25.40 21.19
C TYR A 404 36.60 26.76 20.92
N THR A 405 36.02 27.52 20.00
CA THR A 405 36.36 28.93 19.76
C THR A 405 35.09 29.75 19.67
N ILE A 406 35.18 31.05 19.98
CA ILE A 406 34.11 32.00 19.69
C ILE A 406 34.40 32.56 18.30
N SER A 407 33.41 32.64 17.42
CA SER A 407 33.55 33.09 16.04
C SER A 407 32.54 34.19 15.72
N LEU A 408 32.86 35.04 14.75
CA LEU A 408 31.98 36.10 14.26
C LEU A 408 31.22 35.64 13.01
N THR A 409 29.92 35.94 12.91
CA THR A 409 29.15 35.69 11.68
C THR A 409 29.56 36.66 10.58
N SER A 410 30.02 36.15 9.44
CA SER A 410 30.46 36.95 8.28
C SER A 410 29.29 37.48 7.43
N ASP A 411 28.29 38.15 8.03
CA ASP A 411 27.22 38.81 7.28
C ASP A 411 27.18 40.32 7.57
N ALA A 412 27.21 41.12 6.50
CA ALA A 412 27.56 42.54 6.50
C ALA A 412 26.54 43.48 7.19
N PHE A 413 25.55 42.93 7.89
CA PHE A 413 24.44 43.69 8.48
C PHE A 413 24.01 43.22 9.87
N ALA A 414 24.65 42.18 10.44
CA ALA A 414 24.46 41.76 11.83
C ALA A 414 25.72 41.05 12.31
N ASP A 415 26.65 41.80 12.91
CA ASP A 415 27.84 41.23 13.52
C ASP A 415 27.45 40.50 14.82
N SER A 416 27.13 39.20 14.73
CA SER A 416 26.80 38.36 15.89
C SER A 416 27.89 37.32 16.15
N TYR A 417 28.07 36.96 17.42
CA TYR A 417 29.05 35.97 17.86
C TYR A 417 28.38 34.61 18.06
N TYR A 418 29.06 33.51 17.74
CA TYR A 418 28.63 32.13 17.99
C TYR A 418 29.82 31.26 18.42
N LEU A 419 29.56 30.04 18.86
CA LEU A 419 30.62 29.09 19.22
C LEU A 419 30.85 28.09 18.09
N SER A 420 32.12 27.80 17.83
CA SER A 420 32.59 26.85 16.82
C SER A 420 33.32 25.69 17.46
N VAL A 421 33.17 24.50 16.88
CA VAL A 421 33.90 23.29 17.28
C VAL A 421 35.04 23.09 16.28
N MET A 422 36.27 23.14 16.79
CA MET A 422 37.49 23.04 16.00
C MET A 422 38.13 21.65 16.17
N ASP A 423 38.71 21.15 15.08
CA ASP A 423 39.56 19.96 15.11
C ASP A 423 40.96 20.37 15.64
N GLY A 424 41.41 19.73 16.72
CA GLY A 424 42.69 20.03 17.37
C GLY A 424 43.93 19.62 16.57
N ASN A 425 43.78 18.80 15.53
CA ASN A 425 44.88 18.42 14.64
C ASN A 425 44.94 19.27 13.37
N THR A 426 43.81 19.73 12.85
CA THR A 426 43.75 20.50 11.59
C THR A 426 43.50 22.00 11.77
N GLU A 427 43.09 22.44 12.97
CA GLU A 427 42.68 23.82 13.27
C GLU A 427 41.52 24.32 12.39
N GLU A 428 40.78 23.41 11.74
CA GLU A 428 39.63 23.76 10.91
C GLU A 428 38.32 23.67 11.70
N GLU A 429 37.35 24.52 11.33
CA GLU A 429 36.00 24.44 11.89
C GLU A 429 35.31 23.16 11.37
N VAL A 430 34.96 22.28 12.30
CA VAL A 430 34.21 21.06 12.01
C VAL A 430 32.73 21.37 11.89
N ARG A 431 32.21 22.20 12.81
CA ARG A 431 30.80 22.63 12.87
C ARG A 431 30.58 23.74 13.90
N ALA A 432 29.47 24.48 13.74
CA ALA A 432 28.93 25.33 14.80
C ALA A 432 28.46 24.50 16.01
N TYR A 433 28.70 25.04 17.21
CA TYR A 433 28.22 24.49 18.47
C TYR A 433 26.69 24.54 18.54
N ARG A 434 26.10 23.46 19.05
CA ARG A 434 24.67 23.36 19.37
C ARG A 434 24.50 23.04 20.84
N ASP A 435 23.54 23.67 21.47
CA ASP A 435 23.24 23.40 22.87
C ASP A 435 22.45 22.10 23.06
N SER A 436 22.09 21.77 24.31
CA SER A 436 21.34 20.56 24.65
C SER A 436 19.94 20.47 24.02
N TYR A 437 19.42 21.56 23.49
CA TYR A 437 18.13 21.63 22.79
C TYR A 437 18.29 21.60 21.27
N GLY A 438 19.54 21.57 20.77
CA GLY A 438 19.87 21.57 19.34
C GLY A 438 19.94 22.98 18.72
N ASP A 439 19.74 24.02 19.53
CA ASP A 439 19.76 25.41 19.09
C ASP A 439 21.19 25.92 18.96
N MET A 440 21.42 26.84 18.02
CA MET A 440 22.69 27.52 17.83
C MET A 440 22.64 28.88 18.53
N PRO A 441 23.24 29.03 19.72
CA PRO A 441 23.20 30.29 20.44
C PRO A 441 24.03 31.34 19.71
N THR A 442 23.45 32.53 19.55
CA THR A 442 24.10 33.71 19.00
C THR A 442 24.09 34.84 20.02
N PHE A 443 25.11 35.71 19.97
CA PHE A 443 25.33 36.77 20.96
C PHE A 443 25.60 38.09 20.25
N GLU A 444 25.11 39.20 20.82
CA GLU A 444 25.33 40.52 20.24
C GLU A 444 26.72 41.08 20.59
N THR A 445 27.30 40.61 21.70
CA THR A 445 28.63 41.01 22.17
C THR A 445 29.49 39.80 22.51
N VAL A 446 30.82 39.98 22.46
CA VAL A 446 31.78 38.95 22.88
C VAL A 446 31.59 38.55 24.32
N ASP A 447 31.29 39.51 25.20
CA ASP A 447 31.18 39.26 26.63
C ASP A 447 29.94 38.40 26.96
N GLU A 448 28.85 38.53 26.20
CA GLU A 448 27.70 37.63 26.31
C GLU A 448 28.06 36.18 25.93
N ALA A 449 28.85 36.00 24.87
CA ALA A 449 29.33 34.69 24.44
C ALA A 449 30.27 34.07 25.50
N VAL A 450 31.18 34.86 26.06
CA VAL A 450 32.10 34.43 27.14
C VAL A 450 31.32 34.04 28.40
N ASP A 451 30.34 34.83 28.80
CA ASP A 451 29.52 34.53 29.97
C ASP A 451 28.63 33.30 29.75
N TYR A 452 28.16 33.06 28.52
CA TYR A 452 27.51 31.81 28.17
C TYR A 452 28.45 30.60 28.35
N CYS A 453 29.68 30.68 27.82
CA CYS A 453 30.69 29.62 27.97
C CYS A 453 30.98 29.33 29.45
N ARG A 454 31.17 30.38 30.26
CA ARG A 454 31.41 30.23 31.71
C ARG A 454 30.24 29.57 32.44
N ARG A 455 28.99 29.94 32.13
CA ARG A 455 27.81 29.33 32.74
C ARG A 455 27.64 27.85 32.37
N LYS A 456 28.07 27.48 31.17
CA LYS A 456 27.95 26.11 30.64
C LYS A 456 29.18 25.25 30.90
N GLY A 457 30.26 25.81 31.45
CA GLY A 457 31.51 25.09 31.70
C GLY A 457 32.27 24.73 30.42
N ILE A 458 32.15 25.55 29.37
CA ILE A 458 32.81 25.34 28.07
C ILE A 458 34.15 26.07 28.10
N GLU A 459 35.25 25.33 27.92
CA GLU A 459 36.59 25.89 27.75
C GLU A 459 36.86 26.20 26.27
N PHE A 460 37.35 27.40 25.97
CA PHE A 460 37.63 27.88 24.61
C PHE A 460 39.05 28.44 24.52
N GLN A 461 39.65 28.46 23.32
CA GLN A 461 41.09 28.72 23.16
C GLN A 461 41.49 30.07 22.52
N ASN A 462 40.57 30.85 21.95
CA ASN A 462 40.92 32.09 21.23
C ASN A 462 40.90 33.37 22.09
N GLY A 463 41.39 33.29 23.34
CA GLY A 463 41.30 34.39 24.31
C GLY A 463 41.96 35.72 23.89
N GLU A 464 43.02 35.70 23.09
CA GLU A 464 43.71 36.91 22.60
C GLU A 464 42.89 37.68 21.55
N GLU A 465 42.15 36.97 20.67
CA GLU A 465 41.27 37.58 19.66
C GLU A 465 40.04 38.25 20.30
N LEU A 466 39.60 37.75 21.46
CA LEU A 466 38.45 38.31 22.18
C LEU A 466 38.71 39.73 22.68
N ASP A 467 39.95 40.07 23.02
CA ASP A 467 40.29 41.42 23.48
C ASP A 467 40.24 42.44 22.33
N GLU A 468 40.58 42.02 21.11
CA GLU A 468 40.40 42.84 19.91
C GLU A 468 38.90 43.04 19.60
N TRP A 469 38.10 41.98 19.74
CA TRP A 469 36.66 42.05 19.49
C TRP A 469 35.90 42.84 20.57
N ARG A 470 36.35 42.81 21.83
CA ARG A 470 35.85 43.71 22.88
C ARG A 470 36.07 45.19 22.52
N ALA A 471 37.22 45.52 21.93
CA ALA A 471 37.48 46.88 21.47
C ALA A 471 36.55 47.29 20.31
N ILE A 472 36.27 46.36 19.39
CA ILE A 472 35.29 46.56 18.30
C ILE A 472 33.87 46.75 18.86
N ASP A 473 33.45 45.95 19.84
CA ASP A 473 32.15 46.10 20.50
C ASP A 473 32.00 47.48 21.18
N VAL A 474 33.06 47.99 21.81
CA VAL A 474 33.08 49.35 22.38
C VAL A 474 32.97 50.42 21.29
N GLU A 475 33.70 50.29 20.18
CA GLU A 475 33.59 51.21 19.04
C GLU A 475 32.21 51.20 18.37
N ARG A 476 31.53 50.03 18.32
CA ARG A 476 30.14 49.89 17.86
C ARG A 476 29.16 50.66 18.73
N VAL A 477 29.40 50.70 20.04
CA VAL A 477 28.57 51.46 21.00
C VAL A 477 28.84 52.97 20.92
N GLU A 478 30.07 53.39 20.63
CA GLU A 478 30.45 54.82 20.54
C GLU A 478 30.10 55.51 19.21
N LYS A 479 29.86 54.76 18.13
CA LYS A 479 29.34 55.30 16.86
C LYS A 479 27.85 55.00 16.68
N PRO A 480 26.93 55.85 17.19
CA PRO A 480 25.57 55.82 16.68
C PRO A 480 25.61 56.24 15.21
N LEU A 481 25.10 55.38 14.35
CA LEU A 481 24.84 55.57 12.91
C LEU A 481 24.64 57.05 12.54
N THR A 482 25.63 57.67 11.92
CA THR A 482 25.35 58.77 10.99
C THR A 482 24.71 58.13 9.78
N ALA A 483 23.39 58.25 9.69
CA ALA A 483 22.63 57.92 8.51
C ALA A 483 23.07 58.83 7.34
N ASP A 484 23.43 58.20 6.23
CA ASP A 484 23.24 58.70 4.87
C ASP A 484 22.75 57.55 3.99
#